data_AF-A0A518FV87-F1
#
_entry.id   AF-A0A518FV87-F1
#
_cell.length_a   1.000
_cell.length_b   1.000
_cell.length_c   1.000
_cell.angle_alpha   90.00
_cell.angle_beta   90.00
_cell.angle_gamma   90.00
#
_symmetry.space_group_name_H-M   'P 1'
#
loop_
_entity.id
_entity.type
_entity.pdbx_description
1 polymer ?
#
loop_
_entity_poly.entity_id
_entity_poly.type
_entity_poly.pdbx_seq_one_letter_code
_entity_poly.pdbx_strand_id
1 'polypeptide(L)'
;MALIEINWNPRLSELRTFAIALASLCSLAGFFCLQREASVLLTGTLLGVSLVSCTFAWLAPQLMRPVYLVWMILFYPLRWLISCLLIAVVYYLVITPVGILLRLCGYDFVGKRLDSRATSYWQPKPQVRKPEDYFRQF
;
A
#
# COMPACT_ATOMS: atom_id res chain seq x y z
N MET A 1 8.40 3.78 14.84
CA MET A 1 6.99 3.34 14.74
C MET A 1 6.84 2.50 13.48
N ALA A 2 7.06 1.19 13.58
CA ALA A 2 6.78 0.26 12.48
C ALA A 2 5.32 -0.19 12.61
N LEU A 3 4.46 0.32 11.74
CA LEU A 3 3.00 0.15 11.78
C LEU A 3 2.51 -1.25 11.32
N ILE A 4 3.33 -2.29 11.44
CA ILE A 4 3.00 -3.62 10.91
C ILE A 4 3.51 -4.70 11.88
N GLU A 5 2.64 -5.10 12.80
CA GLU A 5 2.86 -6.27 13.65
C GLU A 5 2.48 -7.53 12.86
N ILE A 6 3.47 -8.35 12.53
CA ILE A 6 3.26 -9.69 12.00
C ILE A 6 2.54 -10.48 13.10
N ASN A 7 1.31 -10.93 12.84
CA ASN A 7 0.55 -11.71 13.81
C ASN A 7 1.13 -13.14 13.93
N TRP A 8 2.07 -13.33 14.86
CA TRP A 8 2.78 -14.61 15.09
C TRP A 8 1.89 -15.71 15.70
N ASN A 9 0.71 -15.35 16.23
CA ASN A 9 -0.24 -16.29 16.80
C ASN A 9 -1.62 -16.11 16.16
N PRO A 10 -1.77 -16.52 14.88
CA PRO A 10 -3.01 -16.31 14.15
C PRO A 10 -4.15 -17.09 14.82
N ARG A 11 -5.31 -16.45 14.92
CA ARG A 11 -6.52 -17.13 15.43
C ARG A 11 -6.98 -18.18 14.41
N LEU A 12 -7.69 -19.21 14.87
CA LEU A 12 -8.22 -20.26 13.99
C LEU A 12 -9.11 -19.72 12.86
N SER A 13 -9.78 -18.58 13.08
CA SER A 13 -10.55 -17.87 12.05
C SER A 13 -9.68 -17.30 10.94
N GLU A 14 -8.52 -16.71 11.27
CA GLU A 14 -7.60 -16.11 10.30
C GLU A 14 -6.96 -17.18 9.40
N LEU A 15 -6.62 -18.33 9.98
CA LEU A 15 -6.14 -19.50 9.24
C LEU A 15 -7.19 -20.03 8.25
N ARG A 16 -8.47 -20.08 8.65
CA ARG A 16 -9.57 -20.48 7.76
C ARG A 16 -9.79 -19.49 6.63
N THR A 17 -9.81 -18.19 6.94
CA THR A 17 -9.97 -17.15 5.91
C THR A 17 -8.82 -17.18 4.90
N PHE A 18 -7.58 -17.35 5.37
CA PHE A 18 -6.42 -17.49 4.49
C PHE A 18 -6.55 -18.72 3.59
N ALA A 19 -6.94 -19.87 4.15
CA ALA A 19 -7.07 -21.10 3.37
C ALA A 19 -8.22 -21.04 2.34
N ILE A 20 -9.35 -20.41 2.69
CA ILE A 20 -10.44 -20.13 1.75
C ILE A 20 -9.99 -19.18 0.64
N ALA A 21 -9.26 -18.11 0.99
CA ALA A 21 -8.72 -17.17 0.01
C ALA A 21 -7.76 -17.88 -0.96
N LEU A 22 -6.85 -18.71 -0.44
CA LEU A 22 -5.92 -19.49 -1.26
C LEU A 22 -6.65 -20.49 -2.16
N ALA A 23 -7.63 -21.22 -1.63
CA ALA A 23 -8.46 -22.15 -2.41
C ALA A 23 -9.24 -21.43 -3.51
N SER A 24 -9.80 -20.24 -3.22
CA SER A 24 -10.51 -19.43 -4.22
C SER A 24 -9.58 -18.98 -5.35
N LEU A 25 -8.37 -18.53 -5.01
CA LEU A 25 -7.36 -18.11 -5.98
C LEU A 25 -6.90 -19.27 -6.87
N CYS A 26 -6.58 -20.42 -6.27
CA CYS A 26 -6.17 -21.61 -6.99
C CYS A 26 -7.31 -22.20 -7.84
N SER A 27 -8.56 -22.14 -7.38
CA SER A 27 -9.73 -22.56 -8.17
C SER A 27 -9.92 -21.66 -9.39
N LEU A 28 -9.80 -20.33 -9.24
CA LEU A 28 -9.88 -19.40 -10.36
C LEU A 28 -8.74 -19.63 -11.36
N ALA A 29 -7.51 -19.78 -10.87
CA ALA A 29 -6.33 -20.04 -11.69
C ALA A 29 -6.45 -21.38 -12.45
N GLY A 30 -6.94 -22.44 -11.79
CA GLY A 30 -7.22 -23.73 -12.42
C GLY A 30 -8.27 -23.63 -13.52
N PHE A 31 -9.36 -22.88 -13.27
CA PHE A 31 -10.40 -22.62 -14.26
C PHE A 31 -9.87 -21.84 -15.49
N PHE A 32 -9.05 -20.81 -15.27
CA PHE A 32 -8.40 -20.06 -16.34
C PHE A 32 -7.37 -20.92 -17.13
N CYS A 33 -6.68 -21.85 -16.48
CA CYS A 33 -5.74 -22.77 -17.14
C CYS A 33 -6.46 -23.78 -18.05
N LEU A 34 -7.61 -24.31 -17.62
CA LEU A 34 -8.44 -25.22 -18.41
C LEU A 34 -8.94 -24.57 -19.70
N GLN A 35 -9.21 -23.26 -19.68
CA GLN A 35 -9.63 -22.51 -20.87
C GLN A 35 -8.51 -22.21 -21.87
N ARG A 36 -7.23 -22.39 -21.49
CA ARG A 36 -6.07 -22.01 -22.31
C ARG A 36 -5.33 -23.19 -22.94
N GLU A 37 -5.85 -24.43 -22.84
CA GLU A 37 -5.13 -25.66 -23.26
C GLU A 37 -3.69 -25.71 -22.70
N ALA A 38 -3.50 -25.20 -21.48
CA ALA A 38 -2.20 -25.24 -20.83
C ALA A 38 -1.83 -26.69 -20.47
N SER A 39 -0.53 -26.99 -20.54
CA SER A 39 0.04 -28.32 -20.28
C SER A 39 -0.60 -29.02 -19.07
N VAL A 40 -1.06 -30.25 -19.27
CA VAL A 40 -1.82 -31.06 -18.30
C VAL A 40 -1.13 -31.16 -16.93
N LEU A 41 0.20 -31.15 -16.90
CA LEU A 41 1.02 -31.19 -15.69
C LEU A 41 0.87 -29.92 -14.81
N LEU A 42 0.83 -28.73 -15.42
CA LEU A 42 0.65 -27.46 -14.70
C LEU A 42 -0.76 -27.33 -14.14
N THR A 43 -1.77 -27.71 -14.93
CA THR A 43 -3.17 -27.68 -14.52
C THR A 43 -3.44 -28.69 -13.40
N GLY A 44 -2.88 -29.91 -13.51
CA GLY A 44 -3.03 -30.95 -12.50
C GLY A 44 -2.35 -30.63 -11.17
N THR A 45 -1.15 -30.03 -11.19
CA THR A 45 -0.46 -29.60 -9.97
C THR A 45 -1.16 -28.43 -9.28
N LEU A 46 -1.66 -27.44 -10.04
CA LEU A 46 -2.42 -26.31 -9.48
C LEU A 46 -3.75 -26.75 -8.85
N LEU A 47 -4.49 -27.64 -9.51
CA LEU A 47 -5.74 -28.20 -8.96
C LEU A 47 -5.47 -29.11 -7.76
N GLY A 48 -4.39 -29.90 -7.81
CA GLY A 48 -3.95 -30.73 -6.69
C GLY A 48 -3.58 -29.89 -5.46
N VAL A 49 -2.82 -28.81 -5.64
CA VAL A 49 -2.47 -27.88 -4.56
C VAL A 49 -3.72 -27.17 -4.01
N SER A 50 -4.71 -26.87 -4.85
CA SER A 50 -6.01 -26.31 -4.42
C SER A 50 -6.78 -27.28 -3.52
N LEU A 51 -6.89 -28.55 -3.94
CA LEU A 51 -7.57 -29.61 -3.20
C LEU A 51 -6.85 -29.93 -1.88
N VAL A 52 -5.52 -30.00 -1.90
CA VAL A 52 -4.70 -30.19 -0.70
C VAL A 52 -4.88 -29.00 0.24
N SER A 53 -4.79 -27.77 -0.25
CA SER A 53 -4.99 -26.58 0.59
C SER A 53 -6.40 -26.53 1.20
N CYS A 54 -7.43 -26.89 0.43
CA CYS A 54 -8.81 -26.92 0.90
C CYS A 54 -9.09 -28.04 1.91
N THR A 55 -8.51 -29.23 1.71
CA THR A 55 -8.62 -30.36 2.66
C THR A 55 -7.88 -30.07 3.96
N PHE A 56 -6.67 -29.51 3.88
CA PHE A 56 -5.92 -29.10 5.07
C PHE A 56 -6.59 -27.95 5.83
N ALA A 57 -7.30 -27.04 5.14
CA ALA A 57 -8.13 -26.01 5.76
C ALA A 57 -9.23 -26.59 6.66
N TRP A 58 -9.80 -27.72 6.24
CA TRP A 58 -10.95 -28.35 6.89
C TRP A 58 -10.55 -29.33 7.99
N LEU A 59 -9.53 -30.16 7.74
CA LEU A 59 -9.11 -31.24 8.64
C LEU A 59 -8.15 -30.78 9.74
N ALA A 60 -7.23 -29.84 9.47
CA ALA A 60 -6.22 -29.43 10.45
C ALA A 60 -5.67 -28.02 10.18
N PRO A 61 -6.36 -26.94 10.61
CA PRO A 61 -5.87 -25.56 10.47
C PRO A 61 -4.54 -25.32 11.21
N GLN A 62 -4.20 -26.16 12.19
CA GLN A 62 -2.94 -26.06 12.93
C GLN A 62 -1.70 -26.37 12.08
N LEU A 63 -1.79 -27.28 11.09
CA LEU A 63 -0.68 -27.58 10.18
C LEU A 63 -0.44 -26.47 9.15
N MET A 64 -1.43 -25.62 8.89
CA MET A 64 -1.33 -24.48 7.97
C MET A 64 -0.64 -23.27 8.60
N ARG A 65 -0.41 -23.28 9.93
CA ARG A 65 0.25 -22.19 10.66
C ARG A 65 1.66 -21.86 10.15
N PRO A 66 2.60 -22.81 10.00
CA PRO A 66 3.94 -22.49 9.48
C PRO A 66 3.89 -21.93 8.04
N VAL A 67 3.00 -22.46 7.20
CA VAL A 67 2.81 -21.96 5.82
C VAL A 67 2.33 -20.51 5.83
N TYR A 68 1.32 -20.19 6.64
CA TYR A 68 0.82 -18.83 6.81
C TYR A 68 1.91 -17.87 7.29
N LEU A 69 2.74 -18.28 8.25
CA LEU A 69 3.83 -17.45 8.77
C LEU A 69 4.91 -17.19 7.72
N VAL A 70 5.36 -18.23 7.00
CA VAL A 70 6.34 -18.07 5.91
C VAL A 70 5.79 -17.15 4.82
N TRP A 71 4.52 -17.35 4.44
CA TRP A 71 3.84 -16.49 3.48
C TRP A 71 3.81 -15.04 3.97
N MET A 72 3.41 -14.81 5.22
CA MET A 72 3.33 -13.46 5.78
C MET A 72 4.69 -12.76 5.84
N ILE A 73 5.77 -13.49 6.14
CA ILE A 73 7.15 -12.97 6.12
C ILE A 73 7.58 -12.63 4.69
N LEU A 74 7.27 -13.49 3.72
CA LEU A 74 7.64 -13.28 2.32
C LEU A 74 6.92 -12.07 1.71
N PHE A 75 5.65 -11.85 2.06
CA PHE A 75 4.87 -10.71 1.58
C PHE A 75 5.11 -9.41 2.36
N TYR A 76 5.78 -9.47 3.52
CA TYR A 76 6.12 -8.29 4.31
C TYR A 76 6.95 -7.23 3.54
N PRO A 77 8.10 -7.56 2.93
CA PRO A 77 8.88 -6.58 2.19
C PRO A 77 8.13 -6.05 0.97
N LEU A 78 7.35 -6.91 0.30
CA LEU A 78 6.53 -6.51 -0.84
C LEU A 78 5.47 -5.48 -0.42
N ARG A 79 4.83 -5.68 0.73
CA ARG A 79 3.85 -4.73 1.28
C ARG A 79 4.50 -3.38 1.59
N TRP A 80 5.67 -3.38 2.22
CA TRP A 80 6.41 -2.15 2.49
C TRP A 80 6.78 -1.40 1.20
N LEU A 81 7.29 -2.13 0.20
CA LEU A 81 7.58 -1.56 -1.12
C LEU A 81 6.34 -0.95 -1.76
N ILE A 82 5.19 -1.63 -1.72
CA ILE A 82 3.93 -1.10 -2.25
C ILE A 82 3.51 0.16 -1.51
N SER A 83 3.64 0.23 -0.19
CA SER A 83 3.31 1.44 0.58
C SER A 83 4.20 2.62 0.18
N CYS A 84 5.51 2.41 0.06
CA CYS A 84 6.43 3.45 -0.42
C CYS A 84 6.14 3.84 -1.87
N LEU A 85 5.88 2.86 -2.74
CA LEU A 85 5.56 3.06 -4.15
C LEU A 85 4.26 3.86 -4.31
N LEU A 86 3.23 3.55 -3.52
CA LEU A 86 1.95 4.27 -3.56
C LEU A 86 2.16 5.76 -3.25
N ILE A 87 2.92 6.07 -2.19
CA ILE A 87 3.22 7.45 -1.82
C ILE A 87 4.03 8.13 -2.93
N ALA A 88 5.05 7.45 -3.48
CA ALA A 88 5.84 7.98 -4.58
C ALA A 88 4.99 8.25 -5.82
N VAL A 89 4.12 7.31 -6.19
CA VAL A 89 3.19 7.42 -7.32
C VAL A 89 2.26 8.62 -7.13
N VAL A 90 1.60 8.75 -5.97
CA VAL A 90 0.72 9.89 -5.70
C VAL A 90 1.50 11.20 -5.75
N TYR A 91 2.69 11.24 -5.16
CA TYR A 91 3.50 12.45 -5.14
C TYR A 91 3.95 12.87 -6.55
N TYR A 92 4.48 11.94 -7.34
CA TYR A 92 5.06 12.24 -8.65
C TYR A 92 4.03 12.31 -9.78
N LEU A 93 2.91 11.57 -9.72
CA LEU A 93 1.87 11.60 -10.75
C LEU A 93 0.71 12.52 -10.45
N VAL A 94 0.49 12.93 -9.20
CA VAL A 94 -0.62 13.84 -8.86
C VAL A 94 -0.09 15.16 -8.35
N ILE A 95 0.67 15.15 -7.26
CA ILE A 95 1.08 16.40 -6.60
C ILE A 95 2.06 17.20 -7.46
N THR A 96 3.08 16.54 -8.00
CA THR A 96 4.13 17.17 -8.82
C THR A 96 3.57 17.80 -10.09
N PRO A 97 2.77 17.11 -10.94
CA PRO A 97 2.24 17.73 -12.15
C PRO A 97 1.25 18.85 -11.85
N VAL A 98 0.45 18.75 -10.77
CA VAL A 98 -0.39 19.86 -10.32
C VAL A 98 0.48 21.08 -9.97
N GLY A 99 1.57 20.88 -9.23
CA GLY A 99 2.53 21.95 -8.93
C GLY A 99 3.20 22.55 -10.17
N ILE A 100 3.56 21.72 -11.15
CA ILE A 100 4.14 22.15 -12.43
C ILE A 100 3.11 22.95 -13.24
N LEU A 101 1.87 22.46 -13.34
CA LEU A 101 0.79 23.17 -14.03
C LEU A 101 0.53 24.54 -13.41
N LEU A 102 0.46 24.63 -12.08
CA LEU A 102 0.31 25.90 -11.38
C LEU A 102 1.48 26.86 -11.64
N ARG A 103 2.72 26.34 -11.69
CA ARG A 103 3.91 27.14 -12.05
C ARG A 103 3.86 27.62 -13.51
N LEU A 104 3.43 26.78 -14.44
CA LEU A 104 3.28 27.13 -15.86
C LEU A 104 2.14 28.14 -16.09
N CYS A 105 1.04 28.02 -15.33
CA CYS A 105 -0.03 29.02 -15.31
C CYS A 105 0.38 30.36 -14.66
N GLY A 106 1.60 30.45 -14.11
CA GLY A 106 2.13 31.68 -13.53
C GLY A 106 1.60 31.99 -12.13
N TYR A 107 1.03 31.01 -11.43
CA TYR A 107 0.50 31.20 -10.08
C TYR A 107 1.64 31.24 -9.06
N ASP A 108 1.97 32.44 -8.58
CA ASP A 108 3.09 32.68 -7.66
C ASP A 108 2.60 32.68 -6.19
N PHE A 109 2.53 31.49 -5.58
CA PHE A 109 2.03 31.31 -4.20
C PHE A 109 2.86 32.02 -3.13
N VAL A 110 4.15 32.28 -3.39
CA VAL A 110 5.08 32.83 -2.40
C VAL A 110 5.60 34.20 -2.81
N GLY A 111 5.22 34.70 -3.99
CA GLY A 111 5.74 35.97 -4.53
C GLY A 111 7.26 35.91 -4.69
N LYS A 112 7.79 34.79 -5.19
CA LYS A 112 9.25 34.58 -5.32
C LYS A 112 9.82 35.17 -6.60
N ARG A 113 9.00 35.76 -7.47
CA ARG A 113 9.50 36.55 -8.59
C ARG A 113 10.35 37.70 -8.05
N LEU A 114 11.66 37.62 -8.32
CA LEU A 114 12.62 38.68 -8.03
C LEU A 114 12.30 39.88 -8.92
N ASP A 115 11.63 40.87 -8.34
CA ASP A 115 11.42 42.16 -8.99
C ASP A 115 12.74 42.95 -8.93
N SER A 116 13.43 43.07 -10.07
CA SER A 116 14.68 43.82 -10.17
C SER A 116 14.53 45.33 -9.91
N ARG A 117 13.30 45.85 -9.83
CA ARG A 117 13.02 47.25 -9.46
C ARG A 117 12.68 47.44 -7.99
N ALA A 118 12.54 46.36 -7.22
CA ALA A 118 12.26 46.45 -5.80
C ALA A 118 13.50 46.89 -5.02
N THR A 119 13.35 47.96 -4.22
CA THR A 119 14.42 48.50 -3.36
C THR A 119 14.73 47.59 -2.17
N SER A 120 13.78 46.74 -1.78
CA SER A 120 13.88 45.79 -0.68
C SER A 120 12.79 44.73 -0.78
N TYR A 121 13.15 43.44 -0.64
CA TYR A 121 12.20 42.33 -0.57
C TYR A 121 11.63 42.11 0.85
N TRP A 122 12.01 42.94 1.81
CA TRP A 122 11.51 42.85 3.17
C TRP A 122 10.02 43.20 3.21
N GLN A 123 9.18 42.19 3.46
CA GLN A 123 7.77 42.42 3.75
C GLN A 123 7.61 42.85 5.20
N PRO A 124 6.87 43.93 5.48
CA PRO A 124 6.60 44.36 6.85
C PRO A 124 5.81 43.25 7.56
N LYS A 125 6.36 42.76 8.66
CA LYS A 125 5.66 41.79 9.52
C LYS A 125 4.38 42.46 10.03
N PRO A 126 3.19 41.87 9.80
CA PRO A 126 1.97 42.38 10.41
C PRO A 126 2.10 42.37 11.94
N GLN A 127 1.40 43.29 12.58
CA GLN A 127 1.66 43.86 13.91
C GLN A 127 2.01 42.87 15.03
N VAL A 128 2.67 43.41 16.07
CA VAL A 128 3.03 42.72 17.31
C VAL A 128 1.80 42.02 17.90
N ARG A 129 1.74 40.69 17.73
CA ARG A 129 0.72 39.87 18.40
C ARG A 129 0.87 40.08 19.90
N LYS A 130 -0.25 40.32 20.59
CA LYS A 130 -0.21 40.42 22.04
C LYS A 130 0.21 39.06 22.61
N PRO A 131 0.94 38.99 23.73
CA PRO A 131 1.34 37.72 24.34
C PRO A 131 0.16 36.75 24.55
N GLU A 132 -1.01 37.31 24.82
CA GLU A 132 -2.29 36.62 25.00
C GLU A 132 -2.84 35.96 23.71
N ASP A 133 -2.47 36.45 22.52
CA ASP A 133 -2.89 35.87 21.24
C ASP A 133 -2.16 34.55 20.94
N TYR A 134 -1.01 34.29 21.57
CA TYR A 134 -0.29 33.02 21.41
C TYR A 134 -1.01 31.84 22.07
N PHE A 135 -1.91 32.12 23.02
CA PHE A 135 -2.71 31.10 23.70
C PHE A 135 -4.01 30.76 22.96
N ARG A 136 -4.36 31.51 21.90
CA ARG A 136 -5.52 31.24 21.06
C ARG A 136 -5.05 30.69 19.72
N GLN A 137 -4.92 29.37 19.67
CA GLN A 137 -4.38 28.66 18.52
C GLN A 137 -5.43 28.32 17.44
N PHE A 138 -6.71 28.58 17.72
CA PHE A 138 -7.86 28.35 16.84
C PHE A 138 -8.81 29.55 16.85
#